data_AF-A0AAD9NLU0-F1
#
_entry.id   AF-A0AAD9NLU0-F1
#
_cell.length_a   1.000
_cell.length_b   1.000
_cell.length_c   1.000
_cell.angle_alpha   90.00
_cell.angle_beta   90.00
_cell.angle_gamma   90.00
#
_symmetry.space_group_name_H-M   'P 1'
#
loop_
_entity.id
_entity.type
_entity.pdbx_description
1 polymer ?
#
loop_
_entity_poly.entity_id
_entity_poly.type
_entity_poly.pdbx_seq_one_letter_code
_entity_poly.pdbx_strand_id
1 'polypeptide(L)'
;MRITWMDKMTNKEILERTELPSMEDLLIRKNLRWTGHLMKMSPDRLPKQVLYSKLSSGHRKKTRLRLQFKDTIKRNHKLRDIKTDSWTSLSQ
;
A
#
# COMPACT_ATOMS: atom_id res chain seq x y z
N MET A 1 -25.44 19.46 -0.96
CA MET A 1 -25.19 19.12 0.46
C MET A 1 -24.68 20.38 1.16
N ARG A 2 -25.30 20.81 2.27
CA ARG A 2 -24.84 21.98 3.04
C ARG A 2 -24.29 21.48 4.38
N ILE A 3 -22.97 21.28 4.44
CA ILE A 3 -22.24 21.00 5.67
C ILE A 3 -21.56 22.31 6.08
N THR A 4 -21.80 22.75 7.30
CA THR A 4 -21.17 23.93 7.90
C THR A 4 -20.25 23.53 9.04
N TRP A 5 -19.28 24.38 9.37
CA TRP A 5 -18.37 24.14 10.51
C TRP A 5 -19.10 23.99 11.86
N MET A 6 -20.33 24.50 11.97
CA MET A 6 -21.14 24.41 13.18
C MET A 6 -21.71 23.01 13.43
N ASP A 7 -21.80 22.18 12.39
CA ASP A 7 -22.42 20.84 12.47
C ASP A 7 -21.55 19.84 13.24
N LYS A 8 -20.29 20.18 13.57
CA LYS A 8 -19.33 19.37 14.36
C LYS A 8 -19.25 17.90 13.91
N MET A 9 -19.48 17.64 12.62
CA MET A 9 -19.50 16.29 12.06
C MET A 9 -18.11 15.68 11.99
N THR A 10 -18.01 14.39 12.26
CA THR A 10 -16.74 13.66 12.15
C THR A 10 -16.42 13.35 10.69
N ASN A 11 -15.14 13.23 10.34
CA ASN A 11 -14.72 12.85 8.99
C ASN A 11 -15.32 11.51 8.54
N LYS A 12 -15.51 10.57 9.46
CA LYS A 12 -16.13 9.26 9.17
C LYS A 12 -17.57 9.44 8.69
N GLU A 13 -18.34 10.29 9.38
CA GLU A 13 -19.74 10.55 9.08
C GLU A 13 -19.90 11.29 7.75
N ILE A 14 -18.98 12.20 7.43
CA ILE A 14 -18.92 12.85 6.12
C ILE A 14 -18.69 11.82 5.00
N LEU A 15 -17.74 10.90 5.19
CA LEU A 15 -17.45 9.85 4.19
C LEU A 15 -18.64 8.90 4.01
N GLU A 16 -19.29 8.48 5.09
CA GLU A 16 -20.50 7.62 5.02
C GLU A 16 -21.63 8.32 4.29
N ARG A 17 -21.89 9.59 4.59
CA ARG A 17 -22.99 10.35 3.98
C ARG A 17 -22.75 10.74 2.52
N THR A 18 -21.50 10.84 2.11
CA THR A 18 -21.10 11.12 0.72
C THR A 18 -20.80 9.85 -0.08
N GLU A 19 -20.85 8.68 0.55
CA GLU A 19 -20.45 7.39 -0.02
C GLU A 19 -19.02 7.41 -0.59
N LEU A 20 -18.16 8.29 -0.04
CA LEU A 20 -16.79 8.45 -0.50
C LEU A 20 -15.86 7.49 0.23
N PRO A 21 -14.89 6.89 -0.49
CA PRO A 21 -13.86 6.10 0.16
C PRO A 21 -12.94 7.01 0.98
N SER A 22 -12.45 6.50 2.11
CA SER A 22 -11.43 7.20 2.88
C SER A 22 -10.14 7.38 2.06
N MET A 23 -9.32 8.35 2.45
CA MET A 23 -7.99 8.52 1.84
C MET A 23 -7.12 7.27 1.99
N GLU A 24 -7.21 6.59 3.14
CA GLU A 24 -6.53 5.32 3.38
C GLU A 24 -6.98 4.25 2.39
N ASP A 25 -8.29 4.12 2.15
CA ASP A 25 -8.82 3.15 1.20
C ASP A 25 -8.33 3.41 -0.22
N LEU A 26 -8.31 4.67 -0.63
CA LEU A 26 -7.80 5.09 -1.94
C LEU A 26 -6.31 4.73 -2.10
N LEU A 27 -5.49 5.02 -1.09
CA LEU A 27 -4.06 4.68 -1.10
C LEU A 27 -3.83 3.18 -1.17
N ILE A 28 -4.56 2.40 -0.37
CA ILE A 28 -4.48 0.93 -0.39
C ILE A 28 -4.84 0.39 -1.78
N ARG A 29 -5.94 0.86 -2.38
CA ARG A 29 -6.37 0.42 -3.72
C ARG A 29 -5.33 0.75 -4.79
N LYS A 30 -4.76 1.96 -4.78
CA LYS A 30 -3.72 2.37 -5.74
C LYS A 30 -2.46 1.54 -5.59
N ASN A 31 -2.02 1.31 -4.36
CA ASN A 31 -0.88 0.45 -4.05
C ASN A 31 -1.11 -0.97 -4.58
N LEU A 32 -2.24 -1.60 -4.24
CA LEU A 32 -2.55 -2.98 -4.68
C LEU A 32 -2.68 -3.09 -6.21
N ARG A 33 -3.20 -2.07 -6.89
CA ARG A 33 -3.24 -2.05 -8.35
C ARG A 33 -1.83 -2.00 -8.96
N TRP A 34 -0.97 -1.14 -8.43
CA TRP A 34 0.42 -1.02 -8.90
C TRP A 34 1.21 -2.31 -8.63
N THR A 35 1.02 -2.92 -7.46
CA THR A 35 1.67 -4.18 -7.14
C THR A 35 1.20 -5.28 -8.07
N GLY A 36 -0.10 -5.37 -8.34
CA GLY A 36 -0.66 -6.37 -9.27
C GLY A 36 -0.08 -6.21 -10.67
N HIS A 37 0.17 -4.97 -11.09
CA HIS A 37 0.88 -4.69 -12.34
C HIS A 37 2.35 -5.15 -12.29
N LEU A 38 3.07 -4.88 -11.20
CA LEU A 38 4.45 -5.36 -11.03
C LEU A 38 4.56 -6.89 -11.06
N MET A 39 3.60 -7.62 -10.51
CA MET A 39 3.64 -9.09 -10.53
C MET A 39 3.55 -9.65 -11.95
N LYS A 40 2.77 -8.98 -12.80
CA LYS A 40 2.62 -9.33 -14.22
C LYS A 40 3.79 -8.87 -15.09
N MET A 41 4.60 -7.91 -14.63
CA MET A 41 5.82 -7.52 -15.33
C MET A 41 6.84 -8.67 -15.35
N SER A 42 7.65 -8.73 -16.40
CA SER A 42 8.76 -9.67 -16.51
C SER A 42 9.88 -9.34 -15.49
N PRO A 43 10.65 -10.34 -15.02
CA PRO A 43 11.64 -10.17 -13.96
C PRO A 43 12.87 -9.33 -14.36
N ASP A 44 13.12 -9.16 -15.66
CA ASP A 44 14.16 -8.28 -16.22
C ASP A 44 13.83 -6.78 -16.05
N ARG A 45 12.57 -6.44 -15.77
CA ARG A 45 12.14 -5.04 -15.66
C ARG A 45 12.65 -4.42 -14.35
N LEU A 46 13.31 -3.27 -14.48
CA LEU A 46 13.88 -2.52 -13.36
C LEU A 46 12.93 -2.35 -12.16
N PRO A 47 11.63 -2.00 -12.30
CA PRO A 47 10.75 -1.84 -11.14
C PRO A 47 10.57 -3.13 -10.33
N LYS A 48 10.50 -4.29 -10.99
CA LYS A 48 10.37 -5.60 -10.33
C LYS A 48 11.70 -6.00 -9.68
N GLN A 49 12.82 -5.77 -10.36
CA GLN A 49 14.16 -5.99 -9.79
C GLN A 49 14.40 -5.14 -8.55
N VAL A 50 14.10 -3.83 -8.61
CA VAL A 50 14.27 -2.91 -7.48
C VAL A 50 13.39 -3.32 -6.29
N LEU A 51 12.16 -3.76 -6.52
CA LEU A 51 11.26 -4.21 -5.46
C LEU A 51 11.83 -5.37 -4.63
N TYR A 52 12.50 -6.32 -5.28
CA TYR A 52 13.12 -7.47 -4.63
C TYR A 52 14.62 -7.29 -4.34
N SER A 53 15.23 -6.21 -4.81
CA SER A 53 16.65 -5.94 -4.60
C SER A 53 17.00 -5.81 -3.12
N LYS A 54 18.18 -6.32 -2.77
CA LYS A 54 18.83 -6.09 -1.49
C LYS A 54 20.07 -5.24 -1.74
N LEU A 55 20.41 -4.37 -0.79
CA LEU A 55 21.69 -3.64 -0.85
C LEU A 55 22.84 -4.66 -0.85
N SER A 56 23.75 -4.55 -1.80
CA SER A 56 24.93 -5.43 -1.92
C SER A 56 25.91 -5.22 -0.76
N SER A 57 26.02 -3.99 -0.26
CA SER A 57 26.80 -3.63 0.92
C SER A 57 26.11 -2.50 1.69
N GLY A 58 26.36 -2.42 3.01
CA GLY A 58 25.82 -1.38 3.88
C GLY A 58 24.62 -1.82 4.74
N HIS A 59 24.55 -1.25 5.94
CA HIS A 59 23.45 -1.50 6.89
C HIS A 59 22.43 -0.36 6.82
N ARG A 60 21.14 -0.71 6.64
CA ARG A 60 20.06 0.26 6.84
C ARG A 60 19.89 0.52 8.33
N LYS A 61 19.92 1.79 8.74
CA LYS A 61 19.58 2.20 10.11
C LYS A 61 18.16 1.71 10.42
N LYS A 62 17.99 0.90 11.48
CA LYS A 62 16.69 0.37 11.97
C LYS A 62 15.77 1.46 12.54
N THR A 63 15.77 2.67 11.99
CA THR A 63 14.80 3.70 12.38
C THR A 63 13.47 3.42 11.70
N ARG A 64 12.39 3.36 12.49
CA ARG A 64 10.98 3.16 12.08
C ARG A 64 10.45 4.16 11.04
N LEU A 65 11.22 5.20 10.72
CA LEU A 65 10.81 6.34 9.91
C LEU A 65 10.67 6.06 8.41
N ARG A 66 11.14 4.92 7.88
CA ARG A 66 10.97 4.58 6.44
C ARG A 66 10.65 3.11 6.25
N LEU A 67 9.36 2.78 6.28
CA LEU A 67 8.85 1.47 5.88
C LEU A 67 9.23 1.22 4.41
N GLN A 68 9.70 0.02 4.08
CA GLN A 68 9.94 -0.29 2.67
C GLN A 68 8.60 -0.45 1.95
N PHE A 69 8.59 -0.18 0.65
CA PHE A 69 7.38 -0.37 -0.14
C PHE A 69 6.84 -1.81 -0.01
N LYS A 70 7.72 -2.83 0.00
CA LYS A 70 7.35 -4.24 0.24
C LYS A 70 6.60 -4.45 1.57
N ASP A 71 6.98 -3.74 2.62
CA ASP A 71 6.30 -3.83 3.92
C ASP A 71 4.93 -3.12 3.89
N THR A 72 4.81 -2.03 3.13
CA THR A 72 3.53 -1.36 2.85
C THR A 72 2.58 -2.31 2.11
N ILE A 73 3.08 -3.06 1.12
CA ILE A 73 2.30 -4.09 0.43
C ILE A 73 1.77 -5.11 1.45
N LYS A 74 2.63 -5.70 2.27
CA LYS A 74 2.21 -6.69 3.29
C LYS A 74 1.13 -6.15 4.22
N ARG A 75 1.27 -4.90 4.68
CA ARG A 75 0.26 -4.23 5.51
C ARG A 75 -1.07 -4.08 4.77
N ASN A 76 -1.04 -3.64 3.51
CA ASN A 76 -2.23 -3.48 2.69
C ASN A 76 -2.94 -4.81 2.42
N HIS A 77 -2.19 -5.90 2.21
CA HIS A 77 -2.76 -7.24 2.08
C HIS A 77 -3.48 -7.67 3.36
N LYS A 78 -2.86 -7.45 4.54
CA LYS A 78 -3.48 -7.75 5.83
C LYS A 78 -4.74 -6.91 6.09
N LEU A 79 -4.73 -5.62 5.72
CA LEU A 79 -5.90 -4.73 5.85
C LEU A 79 -7.06 -5.08 4.91
N ARG A 80 -6.82 -5.93 3.90
CA ARG A 80 -7.82 -6.37 2.92
C ARG A 80 -8.07 -7.87 2.97
N ASP A 81 -7.59 -8.54 4.02
CA ASP A 81 -7.72 -9.98 4.22
C ASP A 81 -7.24 -10.83 3.02
N ILE A 82 -6.23 -10.34 2.30
CA ILE A 82 -5.61 -11.06 1.18
C ILE A 82 -4.46 -11.88 1.75
N LYS A 83 -4.47 -13.20 1.51
CA LYS A 83 -3.40 -14.11 1.93
C LYS A 83 -2.03 -13.64 1.40
N THR A 84 -1.07 -13.49 2.29
CA THR A 84 0.27 -12.95 1.99
C THR A 84 1.26 -13.98 1.42
N ASP A 85 0.96 -15.27 1.55
CA ASP A 85 1.95 -16.34 1.39
C ASP A 85 2.38 -16.61 -0.07
N SER A 86 1.61 -16.13 -1.05
CA SER A 86 1.84 -16.41 -2.47
C SER A 86 2.72 -15.39 -3.21
N TRP A 87 3.01 -14.23 -2.62
CA TRP A 87 3.63 -13.10 -3.34
C TRP A 87 5.16 -13.01 -3.26
N THR A 88 5.78 -13.82 -2.41
CA THR A 88 7.26 -13.88 -2.26
C THR A 88 7.89 -15.11 -2.89
N SER A 89 7.11 -16.11 -3.30
CA SER A 89 7.60 -17.37 -3.87
C SER A 89 8.14 -17.24 -5.31
N LEU A 90 7.95 -16.09 -5.95
CA LEU A 90 8.43 -15.81 -7.31
C LEU A 90 9.80 -15.09 -7.37
N SER A 91 10.51 -14.99 -6.25
CA SER A 91 11.82 -14.32 -6.16
C SER A 91 13.00 -15.28 -5.97
N GLN A 92 12.91 -16.51 -6.50
CA GLN A 92 14.05 -17.43 -6.60
C GLN A 92 14.67 -17.36 -7.99
#